data_AF-A0A951S726-F1
#
_entry.id   AF-A0A951S726-F1
#
_cell.length_a   1.000
_cell.length_b   1.000
_cell.length_c   1.000
_cell.angle_alpha   90.00
_cell.angle_beta   90.00
_cell.angle_gamma   90.00
#
_symmetry.space_group_name_H-M   'P 1'
#
loop_
_entity.id
_entity.type
_entity.pdbx_description
1 polymer ?
#
loop_
_entity_poly.entity_id
_entity_poly.type
_entity_poly.pdbx_seq_one_letter_code
_entity_poly.pdbx_strand_id
1 'polypeptide(L)'
;MSKIKLGDSVRFVNENMQGIVTSLHNNTAGVTIEDDFEIPVPINEIVRIEEVVSKPIVDKKPITEKSRFVKIYSGFHIAFHRINEKQLELILHNSESDWATIAVYFNQKLVHKVSIAIETNVSLGNFNMDEINQLPEMIFVITPLREEFKPIKLLTKKIIFTEKEFHSALRQCYFLAKQAYCFRLDN
;
A
#
# COMPACT_ATOMS: atom_id res chain seq x y z
N MET A 1 -8.32 8.01 27.89
CA MET A 1 -8.64 7.11 26.77
C MET A 1 -10.14 7.09 26.61
N SER A 2 -10.64 7.77 25.58
CA SER A 2 -12.08 7.82 25.29
C SER A 2 -12.51 6.45 24.77
N LYS A 3 -13.48 5.80 25.43
CA LYS A 3 -14.02 4.51 24.99
C LYS A 3 -14.87 4.72 23.72
N ILE A 4 -14.61 3.93 22.69
CA ILE A 4 -15.43 3.86 21.46
C ILE A 4 -16.83 3.35 21.80
N LYS A 5 -17.85 3.95 21.19
CA LYS A 5 -19.27 3.58 21.33
C LYS A 5 -19.94 3.38 19.98
N LEU A 6 -21.08 2.69 19.99
CA LEU A 6 -21.98 2.60 18.84
C LEU A 6 -22.41 4.02 18.39
N GLY A 7 -22.36 4.26 17.09
CA GLY A 7 -22.67 5.55 16.47
C GLY A 7 -21.53 6.56 16.42
N ASP A 8 -20.34 6.23 16.95
CA ASP A 8 -19.18 7.10 16.82
C ASP A 8 -18.63 7.07 15.39
N SER A 9 -18.33 8.25 14.82
CA SER A 9 -17.50 8.36 13.63
C SER A 9 -16.06 8.03 14.00
N VAL A 10 -15.47 7.07 13.30
CA VAL A 10 -14.12 6.58 13.56
C VAL A 10 -13.30 6.58 12.28
N ARG A 11 -12.00 6.83 12.43
CA ARG A 11 -10.99 6.65 11.39
C ARG A 11 -10.16 5.43 11.73
N PHE A 12 -9.80 4.66 10.72
CA PHE A 12 -8.91 3.53 10.86
C PHE A 12 -7.48 4.07 11.08
N VAL A 13 -6.76 3.51 12.05
CA VAL A 13 -5.39 3.94 12.39
C VAL A 13 -4.43 3.62 11.25
N ASN A 14 -4.64 2.47 10.60
CA ASN A 14 -3.74 1.88 9.63
C ASN A 14 -4.17 2.12 8.17
N GLU A 15 -5.37 2.62 7.96
CA GLU A 15 -5.99 2.76 6.64
C GLU A 15 -6.53 4.18 6.47
N ASN A 16 -6.50 4.73 5.25
CA ASN A 16 -7.10 6.03 4.98
C ASN A 16 -8.61 5.91 4.75
N MET A 17 -9.30 5.23 5.68
CA MET A 17 -10.72 4.96 5.64
C MET A 17 -11.40 5.54 6.88
N GLN A 18 -12.67 5.88 6.73
CA GLN A 18 -13.53 6.41 7.79
C GLN A 18 -14.88 5.71 7.75
N GLY A 19 -15.54 5.60 8.89
CA GLY A 19 -16.86 5.00 8.96
C GLY A 19 -17.52 5.23 10.31
N ILE A 20 -18.68 4.63 10.49
CA ILE A 20 -19.49 4.74 11.71
C ILE A 20 -19.50 3.38 12.40
N VAL A 21 -19.27 3.37 13.71
CA VAL A 21 -19.34 2.13 14.51
C VAL A 21 -20.78 1.65 14.60
N THR A 22 -21.11 0.51 14.00
CA THR A 22 -22.46 -0.07 13.95
C THR A 22 -22.61 -1.30 14.83
N SER A 23 -21.52 -1.99 15.16
CA SER A 23 -21.51 -3.11 16.10
C SER A 23 -20.28 -3.10 17.02
N LEU A 24 -20.40 -3.68 18.22
CA LEU A 24 -19.30 -3.76 19.19
C LEU A 24 -19.32 -5.11 19.91
N HIS A 25 -18.30 -5.92 19.70
CA HIS A 25 -18.15 -7.23 20.33
C HIS A 25 -16.77 -7.38 20.95
N ASN A 26 -16.72 -7.40 22.29
CA ASN A 26 -15.49 -7.53 23.08
C ASN A 26 -14.38 -6.55 22.66
N ASN A 27 -13.47 -6.98 21.77
CA ASN A 27 -12.31 -6.24 21.31
C ASN A 27 -12.37 -5.86 19.82
N THR A 28 -13.50 -6.11 19.16
CA THR A 28 -13.74 -5.85 17.74
C THR A 28 -14.96 -4.94 17.59
N ALA A 29 -14.84 -3.91 16.77
CA ALA A 29 -15.91 -3.02 16.35
C ALA A 29 -16.24 -3.29 14.89
N GLY A 30 -17.52 -3.38 14.55
CA GLY A 30 -17.98 -3.30 13.17
C GLY A 30 -18.09 -1.84 12.76
N VAL A 31 -17.37 -1.45 11.71
CA VAL A 31 -17.37 -0.09 11.20
C VAL A 31 -17.95 -0.10 9.79
N THR A 32 -19.08 0.58 9.60
CA THR A 32 -19.75 0.72 8.31
C THR A 32 -19.19 1.92 7.56
N ILE A 33 -18.79 1.70 6.31
CA ILE A 33 -18.25 2.73 5.40
C ILE A 33 -19.32 3.20 4.38
N GLU A 34 -18.96 4.12 3.47
CA GLU A 34 -19.87 4.81 2.53
C GLU A 34 -20.68 3.88 1.59
N ASP A 35 -20.31 2.59 1.47
CA ASP A 35 -20.98 1.59 0.60
C ASP A 35 -21.84 0.57 1.38
N ASP A 36 -22.32 0.89 2.59
CA ASP A 36 -23.07 -0.01 3.49
C ASP A 36 -22.33 -1.32 3.88
N PHE A 37 -21.02 -1.37 3.61
CA PHE A 37 -20.17 -2.51 3.96
C PHE A 37 -19.65 -2.37 5.40
N GLU A 38 -19.88 -3.39 6.23
CA GLU A 38 -19.40 -3.44 7.63
C GLU A 38 -18.08 -4.19 7.72
N ILE A 39 -17.04 -3.50 8.20
CA ILE A 39 -15.70 -4.06 8.38
C ILE A 39 -15.49 -4.36 9.87
N PRO A 40 -15.21 -5.62 10.25
CA PRO A 40 -14.82 -5.95 11.61
C PRO A 40 -13.36 -5.53 11.85
N VAL A 41 -13.14 -4.57 12.75
CA VAL A 41 -11.82 -4.05 13.09
C VAL A 41 -11.55 -4.07 14.59
N PRO A 42 -10.32 -4.38 15.03
CA PRO A 42 -9.95 -4.29 16.44
C PRO A 42 -10.14 -2.86 16.96
N ILE A 43 -10.64 -2.71 18.19
CA ILE A 43 -10.88 -1.38 18.80
C ILE A 43 -9.59 -0.54 18.88
N ASN A 44 -8.43 -1.19 19.01
CA ASN A 44 -7.12 -0.52 19.04
C ASN A 44 -6.67 0.02 17.67
N GLU A 45 -7.34 -0.35 16.58
CA GLU A 45 -7.03 0.06 15.22
C GLU A 45 -7.99 1.13 14.68
N ILE A 46 -8.82 1.70 15.55
CA ILE A 46 -9.74 2.79 15.20
C ILE A 46 -9.62 3.94 16.20
N VAL A 47 -9.79 5.17 15.70
CA VAL A 47 -9.77 6.39 16.49
C VAL A 47 -11.04 7.17 16.24
N ARG A 48 -11.69 7.61 17.31
CA ARG A 48 -12.87 8.48 17.24
C ARG A 48 -12.51 9.83 16.62
N ILE A 49 -13.28 10.23 15.61
CA ILE A 49 -13.24 11.55 15.02
C ILE A 49 -14.20 12.42 15.83
N GLU A 50 -13.67 13.39 16.56
CA GLU A 50 -14.49 14.46 17.12
C GLU A 50 -14.54 15.57 16.08
N GLU A 51 -15.73 15.91 15.59
CA GLU A 51 -15.91 17.11 14.76
C GLU A 51 -15.53 18.32 15.60
N VAL A 52 -14.31 18.83 15.37
CA VAL A 52 -13.85 20.05 16.02
C VAL A 52 -14.61 21.21 15.38
N VAL A 53 -15.73 21.59 16.00
CA VAL A 53 -16.28 22.93 15.84
C VAL A 53 -15.17 23.89 16.23
N SER A 54 -14.74 24.65 15.23
CA SER A 54 -13.61 25.59 15.23
C SER A 54 -13.43 26.33 16.56
N LYS A 55 -12.27 26.13 17.19
CA LYS A 55 -11.72 27.08 18.16
C LYS A 55 -10.30 27.49 17.74
N PRO A 56 -9.93 28.77 17.94
CA PRO A 56 -8.71 29.33 17.36
C PRO A 56 -7.47 28.77 18.06
N ILE A 57 -6.44 28.55 17.26
CA ILE A 57 -5.13 28.01 17.62
C ILE A 57 -4.42 28.99 18.57
N VAL A 58 -4.08 28.53 19.77
CA VAL A 58 -3.10 29.19 20.65
C VAL A 58 -2.03 28.17 21.06
N ASP A 59 -0.80 28.55 20.74
CA ASP A 59 0.52 28.06 21.18
C ASP A 59 0.95 26.62 20.86
N LYS A 60 1.70 26.51 19.75
CA LYS A 60 2.55 25.37 19.37
C LYS A 60 3.70 25.20 20.37
N LYS A 61 3.67 24.12 21.15
CA LYS A 61 4.91 23.43 21.55
C LYS A 61 5.21 22.34 20.51
N PRO A 62 6.46 22.16 20.07
CA PRO A 62 6.78 21.18 19.04
C PRO A 62 6.65 19.77 19.65
N ILE A 63 5.63 19.03 19.21
CA ILE A 63 5.52 17.60 19.48
C ILE A 63 6.42 16.90 18.45
N THR A 64 7.70 16.80 18.76
CA THR A 64 8.64 15.91 18.05
C THR A 64 8.49 14.49 18.59
N GLU A 65 7.29 13.92 18.51
CA GLU A 65 7.15 12.47 18.53
C GLU A 65 6.93 12.04 17.08
N LYS A 66 8.02 11.65 16.42
CA LYS A 66 7.93 10.86 15.19
C LYS A 66 7.10 9.63 15.53
N SER A 67 5.85 9.62 15.08
CA SER A 67 4.99 8.44 15.08
C SER A 67 5.84 7.27 14.57
N ARG A 68 6.08 6.28 15.43
CA ARG A 68 6.65 5.01 15.01
C ARG A 68 5.53 4.24 14.32
N PHE A 69 5.13 4.70 13.13
CA PHE A 69 4.41 3.85 12.19
C PHE A 69 5.25 2.58 12.04
N VAL A 70 4.72 1.45 12.49
CA VAL A 70 5.39 0.17 12.30
C VAL A 70 5.41 -0.06 10.79
N LYS A 71 6.61 -0.03 10.23
CA LYS A 71 6.99 -0.20 8.82
C LYS A 71 6.66 -1.61 8.27
N ILE A 72 5.46 -2.15 8.52
CA ILE A 72 5.13 -3.53 8.10
C ILE A 72 5.08 -3.63 6.56
N TYR A 73 4.70 -2.53 5.90
CA TYR A 73 4.52 -2.47 4.44
C TYR A 73 5.44 -1.46 3.73
N SER A 74 6.53 -1.03 4.36
CA SER A 74 7.47 -0.15 3.66
C SER A 74 8.36 -0.95 2.71
N GLY A 75 8.44 -0.49 1.48
CA GLY A 75 9.29 -1.08 0.47
C GLY A 75 8.92 -0.64 -0.93
N PHE A 76 9.58 -1.25 -1.90
CA PHE A 76 9.15 -1.19 -3.28
C PHE A 76 8.39 -2.45 -3.60
N HIS A 77 7.17 -2.31 -4.11
CA HIS A 77 6.28 -3.43 -4.35
C HIS A 77 5.77 -3.42 -5.77
N ILE A 78 5.49 -4.61 -6.29
CA ILE A 78 4.69 -4.78 -7.50
C ILE A 78 3.46 -5.62 -7.20
N ALA A 79 2.38 -5.36 -7.92
CA ALA A 79 1.19 -6.17 -7.89
C ALA A 79 0.65 -6.40 -9.30
N PHE A 80 0.26 -7.65 -9.60
CA PHE A 80 -0.60 -7.94 -10.75
C PHE A 80 -2.04 -7.99 -10.26
N HIS A 81 -2.88 -7.04 -10.70
CA HIS A 81 -4.30 -7.05 -10.38
C HIS A 81 -5.13 -7.40 -11.62
N ARG A 82 -6.23 -8.13 -11.43
CA ARG A 82 -7.09 -8.57 -12.52
C ARG A 82 -7.96 -7.40 -12.98
N ILE A 83 -7.84 -7.04 -14.25
CA ILE A 83 -8.76 -6.11 -14.92
C ILE A 83 -10.04 -6.86 -15.32
N ASN A 84 -9.88 -8.08 -15.83
CA ASN A 84 -10.96 -8.98 -16.24
C ASN A 84 -10.47 -10.44 -16.16
N GLU A 85 -11.22 -11.37 -16.72
CA GLU A 85 -10.90 -12.81 -16.71
C GLU A 85 -9.58 -13.16 -17.42
N LYS A 86 -9.15 -12.34 -18.39
CA LYS A 86 -7.99 -12.61 -19.25
C LYS A 86 -6.81 -11.66 -19.04
N GLN A 87 -7.03 -10.49 -18.43
CA GLN A 87 -6.02 -9.44 -18.35
C GLN A 87 -5.64 -9.10 -16.91
N LEU A 88 -4.33 -9.00 -16.71
CA LEU A 88 -3.69 -8.48 -15.52
C LEU A 88 -3.05 -7.14 -15.85
N GLU A 89 -3.06 -6.19 -14.91
CA GLU A 89 -2.23 -5.01 -14.97
C GLU A 89 -1.13 -5.09 -13.91
N LEU A 90 0.11 -4.81 -14.33
CA LEU A 90 1.26 -4.71 -13.44
C LEU A 90 1.35 -3.29 -12.88
N ILE A 91 1.22 -3.17 -11.57
CA ILE A 91 1.36 -1.90 -10.84
C ILE A 91 2.63 -1.95 -10.01
N LEU A 92 3.39 -0.86 -10.05
CA LEU A 92 4.52 -0.56 -9.19
C LEU A 92 4.10 0.42 -8.10
N HIS A 93 4.55 0.20 -6.87
CA HIS A 93 4.24 1.04 -5.72
C HIS A 93 5.50 1.32 -4.89
N ASN A 94 5.57 2.54 -4.36
CA ASN A 94 6.66 2.99 -3.49
C ASN A 94 6.11 3.48 -2.15
N SER A 95 6.47 2.80 -1.06
CA SER A 95 6.20 3.21 0.33
C SER A 95 7.49 3.37 1.15
N GLU A 96 8.65 3.51 0.49
CA GLU A 96 9.98 3.45 1.12
C GLU A 96 10.77 4.75 1.06
N SER A 97 10.64 5.52 -0.03
CA SER A 97 11.40 6.76 -0.23
C SER A 97 10.53 7.88 -0.80
N ASP A 98 10.93 9.13 -0.53
CA ASP A 98 10.20 10.31 -0.99
C ASP A 98 9.99 10.28 -2.51
N TRP A 99 11.05 9.90 -3.23
CA TRP A 99 11.04 9.66 -4.67
C TRP A 99 11.89 8.45 -5.03
N ALA A 100 11.63 7.83 -6.17
CA ALA A 100 12.53 6.86 -6.76
C ALA A 100 12.49 6.94 -8.28
N THR A 101 13.64 6.81 -8.92
CA THR A 101 13.71 6.51 -10.36
C THR A 101 13.86 5.01 -10.54
N ILE A 102 13.02 4.42 -11.39
CA ILE A 102 12.97 2.98 -11.62
C ILE A 102 13.11 2.71 -13.11
N ALA A 103 14.10 1.89 -13.46
CA ALA A 103 14.25 1.29 -14.78
C ALA A 103 13.81 -0.17 -14.72
N VAL A 104 12.92 -0.56 -15.63
CA VAL A 104 12.39 -1.92 -15.73
C VAL A 104 12.86 -2.52 -17.05
N TYR A 105 13.45 -3.72 -16.98
CA TYR A 105 13.92 -4.47 -18.13
C TYR A 105 13.15 -5.78 -18.24
N PHE A 106 12.74 -6.13 -19.46
CA PHE A 106 12.21 -7.45 -19.81
C PHE A 106 13.21 -8.17 -20.68
N ASN A 107 13.65 -9.36 -20.27
CA ASN A 107 14.68 -10.14 -20.97
C ASN A 107 15.89 -9.27 -21.35
N GLN A 108 16.40 -8.51 -20.37
CA GLN A 108 17.53 -7.57 -20.49
C GLN A 108 17.31 -6.35 -21.41
N LYS A 109 16.12 -6.12 -21.95
CA LYS A 109 15.78 -4.92 -22.73
C LYS A 109 15.01 -3.92 -21.88
N LEU A 110 15.43 -2.67 -21.87
CA LEU A 110 14.73 -1.59 -21.16
C LEU A 110 13.34 -1.39 -21.75
N VAL A 111 12.30 -1.48 -20.92
CA VAL A 111 10.89 -1.33 -21.32
C VAL A 111 10.24 -0.12 -20.66
N HIS A 112 10.58 0.17 -19.40
CA HIS A 112 10.05 1.33 -18.68
C HIS A 112 11.16 2.10 -17.98
N LYS A 113 10.98 3.42 -17.95
CA LYS A 113 11.74 4.34 -17.09
C LYS A 113 10.72 5.27 -16.45
N VAL A 114 10.56 5.18 -15.13
CA VAL A 114 9.54 5.92 -14.38
C VAL A 114 10.13 6.59 -13.16
N SER A 115 9.52 7.71 -12.76
CA SER A 115 9.74 8.31 -11.45
C SER A 115 8.48 8.13 -10.63
N ILE A 116 8.62 7.71 -9.39
CA ILE A 116 7.50 7.43 -8.49
C ILE A 116 7.71 8.14 -7.16
N ALA A 117 6.70 8.86 -6.69
CA ALA A 117 6.71 9.51 -5.39
C ALA A 117 6.29 8.53 -4.28
N ILE A 118 6.53 8.88 -3.03
CA ILE A 118 6.06 8.09 -1.88
C ILE A 118 4.53 7.94 -1.90
N GLU A 119 4.05 6.77 -1.51
CA GLU A 119 2.63 6.39 -1.47
C GLU A 119 1.89 6.54 -2.82
N THR A 120 2.61 6.42 -3.93
CA THR A 120 2.01 6.46 -5.28
C THR A 120 2.18 5.15 -6.02
N ASN A 121 1.33 4.98 -7.04
CA ASN A 121 1.28 3.81 -7.92
C ASN A 121 1.60 4.24 -9.35
N VAL A 122 2.29 3.37 -10.10
CA VAL A 122 2.53 3.54 -11.54
C VAL A 122 2.18 2.25 -12.27
N SER A 123 1.37 2.34 -13.31
CA SER A 123 1.11 1.21 -14.22
C SER A 123 2.32 0.94 -15.11
N LEU A 124 2.71 -0.33 -15.20
CA LEU A 124 3.75 -0.84 -16.08
C LEU A 124 3.16 -1.67 -17.23
N GLY A 125 1.85 -1.59 -17.45
CA GLY A 125 1.17 -2.23 -18.58
C GLY A 125 0.46 -3.54 -18.24
N ASN A 126 -0.14 -4.12 -19.28
CA ASN A 126 -1.06 -5.24 -19.17
C ASN A 126 -0.43 -6.55 -19.68
N PHE A 127 -0.83 -7.65 -19.06
CA PHE A 127 -0.39 -9.01 -19.34
C PHE A 127 -1.60 -9.94 -19.48
N ASN A 128 -1.42 -11.04 -20.20
CA ASN A 128 -2.45 -12.07 -20.33
C ASN A 128 -2.33 -13.08 -19.18
N MET A 129 -3.46 -13.38 -18.53
CA MET A 129 -3.59 -14.37 -17.45
C MET A 129 -3.23 -15.77 -17.94
N ASP A 130 -3.54 -16.10 -19.21
CA ASP A 130 -3.24 -17.41 -19.80
C ASP A 130 -1.74 -17.59 -20.12
N GLU A 131 -0.97 -16.50 -20.11
CA GLU A 131 0.45 -16.45 -20.47
C GLU A 131 1.36 -16.21 -19.26
N ILE A 132 0.87 -16.44 -18.03
CA ILE A 132 1.67 -16.26 -16.81
C ILE A 132 2.99 -17.07 -16.87
N ASN A 133 2.94 -18.29 -17.41
CA ASN A 133 4.10 -19.15 -17.60
C ASN A 133 5.12 -18.65 -18.64
N GLN A 134 4.75 -17.61 -19.40
CA GLN A 134 5.57 -16.98 -20.43
C GLN A 134 5.95 -15.55 -20.06
N LEU A 135 5.70 -15.12 -18.82
CA LEU A 135 6.11 -13.80 -18.35
C LEU A 135 7.63 -13.63 -18.54
N PRO A 136 8.07 -12.46 -19.02
CA PRO A 136 9.49 -12.23 -19.24
C PRO A 136 10.24 -12.22 -17.91
N GLU A 137 11.54 -12.49 -17.97
CA GLU A 137 12.42 -12.13 -16.88
C GLU A 137 12.34 -10.62 -16.65
N MET A 138 12.00 -10.21 -15.43
CA MET A 138 11.88 -8.80 -15.06
C MET A 138 13.06 -8.38 -14.19
N ILE A 139 13.73 -7.30 -14.57
CA ILE A 139 14.79 -6.67 -13.76
C ILE A 139 14.37 -5.26 -13.42
N PHE A 140 14.28 -4.97 -12.13
CA PHE A 140 13.99 -3.66 -11.57
C PHE A 140 15.27 -3.06 -11.03
N VAL A 141 15.67 -1.92 -11.56
CA VAL A 141 16.78 -1.11 -11.06
C VAL A 141 16.19 0.15 -10.45
N ILE A 142 16.27 0.26 -9.13
CA ILE A 142 15.60 1.28 -8.33
C ILE A 142 16.67 2.17 -7.70
N THR A 143 16.55 3.47 -7.94
CA THR A 143 17.37 4.52 -7.34
C THR A 143 16.48 5.36 -6.41
N PRO A 144 16.41 5.02 -5.12
CA PRO A 144 15.63 5.78 -4.15
C PRO A 144 16.31 7.12 -3.84
N LEU A 145 15.49 8.14 -3.59
CA LEU A 145 15.90 9.46 -3.15
C LEU A 145 15.11 9.82 -1.89
N ARG A 146 15.83 10.28 -0.86
CA ARG A 146 15.26 10.83 0.36
C ARG A 146 15.73 12.26 0.55
N GLU A 147 14.93 13.07 1.22
CA GLU A 147 15.30 14.43 1.64
C GLU A 147 16.52 14.42 2.58
N GLU A 148 16.70 13.34 3.35
CA GLU A 148 17.94 13.11 4.08
C GLU A 148 19.09 12.87 3.09
N PHE A 149 20.07 13.79 3.02
CA PHE A 149 21.26 13.74 2.17
C PHE A 149 22.25 12.60 2.48
N LYS A 150 21.77 11.43 2.86
CA LYS A 150 22.58 10.23 3.04
C LYS A 150 22.64 9.45 1.72
N PRO A 151 23.82 8.93 1.32
CA PRO A 151 23.91 8.05 0.18
C PRO A 151 22.99 6.83 0.36
N ILE A 152 22.11 6.59 -0.62
CA ILE A 152 21.26 5.40 -0.65
C ILE A 152 21.83 4.43 -1.67
N LYS A 153 21.85 3.15 -1.30
CA LYS A 153 22.29 2.07 -2.18
C LYS A 153 21.26 1.85 -3.29
N LEU A 154 21.73 1.73 -4.53
CA LEU A 154 20.94 1.23 -5.65
C LEU A 154 20.38 -0.16 -5.33
N LEU A 155 19.10 -0.38 -5.58
CA LEU A 155 18.47 -1.70 -5.44
C LEU A 155 18.28 -2.30 -6.82
N THR A 156 18.69 -3.56 -6.99
CA THR A 156 18.45 -4.32 -8.21
C THR A 156 17.74 -5.61 -7.85
N LYS A 157 16.54 -5.81 -8.38
CA LYS A 157 15.77 -7.04 -8.20
C LYS A 157 15.52 -7.71 -9.54
N LYS A 158 15.93 -8.97 -9.64
CA LYS A 158 15.60 -9.85 -10.76
C LYS A 158 14.51 -10.83 -10.33
N ILE A 159 13.47 -10.98 -11.13
CA ILE A 159 12.36 -11.89 -10.89
C ILE A 159 12.08 -12.71 -12.16
N ILE A 160 11.98 -14.01 -11.99
CA ILE A 160 11.48 -14.96 -12.98
C ILE A 160 10.34 -15.68 -12.28
N PHE A 161 9.13 -15.62 -12.83
CA PHE A 161 7.95 -16.21 -12.19
C PHE A 161 7.80 -17.66 -12.60
N THR A 162 7.73 -18.56 -11.63
CA THR A 162 7.12 -19.88 -11.85
C THR A 162 5.61 -19.79 -11.57
N GLU A 163 4.80 -20.64 -12.21
CA GLU A 163 3.34 -20.69 -11.98
C GLU A 163 3.00 -20.76 -10.49
N LYS A 164 3.67 -21.69 -9.78
CA LYS A 164 3.46 -21.94 -8.36
C LYS A 164 3.76 -20.71 -7.52
N GLU A 165 4.90 -20.06 -7.74
CA GLU A 165 5.28 -18.85 -7.00
C GLU A 165 4.31 -17.70 -7.29
N PHE A 166 3.92 -17.54 -8.57
CA PHE A 166 3.00 -16.50 -8.97
C PHE A 166 1.64 -16.64 -8.27
N HIS A 167 1.02 -17.82 -8.36
CA HIS A 167 -0.27 -18.06 -7.73
C HIS A 167 -0.22 -18.03 -6.20
N SER A 168 0.89 -18.45 -5.59
CA SER A 168 1.08 -18.35 -4.14
C SER A 168 1.16 -16.92 -3.61
N ALA A 169 1.43 -15.95 -4.49
CA ALA A 169 1.52 -14.54 -4.14
C ALA A 169 0.15 -13.82 -4.12
N LEU A 170 -0.95 -14.52 -4.42
CA LEU A 170 -2.30 -13.95 -4.36
C LEU A 170 -2.67 -13.63 -2.91
N ARG A 171 -2.89 -12.35 -2.62
CA ARG A 171 -3.29 -11.87 -1.29
C ARG A 171 -4.04 -10.55 -1.40
N GLN A 172 -4.60 -10.10 -0.28
CA GLN A 172 -5.11 -8.73 -0.18
C GLN A 172 -3.94 -7.75 -0.32
N CYS A 173 -4.01 -6.87 -1.33
CA CYS A 173 -2.98 -5.90 -1.62
C CYS A 173 -3.25 -4.59 -0.86
N TYR A 174 -2.34 -4.21 0.04
CA TYR A 174 -2.53 -3.04 0.91
C TYR A 174 -2.66 -1.73 0.13
N PHE A 175 -1.91 -1.55 -0.96
CA PHE A 175 -1.90 -0.31 -1.75
C PHE A 175 -2.94 -0.26 -2.88
N LEU A 176 -3.68 -1.34 -3.11
CA LEU A 176 -4.78 -1.41 -4.08
C LEU A 176 -6.15 -1.63 -3.43
N ALA A 177 -6.19 -1.96 -2.12
CA ALA A 177 -7.38 -2.36 -1.38
C ALA A 177 -8.19 -3.49 -2.06
N LYS A 178 -7.52 -4.37 -2.82
CA LYS A 178 -8.12 -5.48 -3.60
C LYS A 178 -7.21 -6.70 -3.60
N GLN A 179 -7.72 -7.87 -4.00
CA GLN A 179 -6.89 -9.04 -4.22
C GLN A 179 -5.98 -8.84 -5.43
N ALA A 180 -4.68 -9.10 -5.25
CA ALA A 180 -3.68 -9.06 -6.32
C ALA A 180 -2.53 -10.03 -6.01
N TYR A 181 -1.75 -10.37 -7.04
CA TYR A 181 -0.51 -11.13 -6.86
C TYR A 181 0.61 -10.16 -6.51
N CYS A 182 1.08 -10.17 -5.26
CA CYS A 182 1.94 -9.11 -4.72
C CYS A 182 3.37 -9.60 -4.46
N PHE A 183 4.36 -8.84 -4.91
CA PHE A 183 5.78 -9.15 -4.74
C PHE A 183 6.55 -7.93 -4.21
N ARG A 184 7.59 -8.20 -3.40
CA ARG A 184 8.46 -7.18 -2.82
C ARG A 184 9.80 -7.13 -3.55
N LEU A 185 10.27 -5.93 -3.87
CA LEU A 185 11.45 -5.69 -4.71
C LEU A 185 12.72 -5.37 -3.90
N ASP A 186 12.59 -4.95 -2.65
CA ASP A 186 13.69 -4.45 -1.80
C ASP A 186 14.17 -5.44 -0.74
N ASN A 187 13.74 -6.71 -0.82
CA ASN A 187 14.30 -7.82 -0.03
C ASN A 187 15.55 -8.41 -0.67
#